data_AF-A0A7J3I529-F1
#
_entry.id   AF-A0A7J3I529-F1
#
_cell.length_a   1.000
_cell.length_b   1.000
_cell.length_c   1.000
_cell.angle_alpha   90.00
_cell.angle_beta   90.00
_cell.angle_gamma   90.00
#
_symmetry.space_group_name_H-M   'P 1'
#
loop_
_entity.id
_entity.type
_entity.pdbx_description
1 polymer ?
#
loop_
_entity_poly.entity_id
_entity_poly.type
_entity_poly.pdbx_seq_one_letter_code
_entity_poly.pdbx_strand_id
1 'polypeptide(L)'
;MLNEAIRDLEAGCFNKATGGFYFAVRWFAERLLFRLGAPVPRRDDKLANAIENVGAIEPAEILRTLYDLRLKADYSDLEVTSSEVIHAKKTSTQSHKRT
;
A
#
# COMPACT_ATOMS: atom_id res chain seq x y z
N MET A 1 4.33 9.88 -5.29
CA MET A 1 4.37 8.88 -4.22
C MET A 1 5.15 7.62 -4.59
N LEU A 2 4.73 6.77 -5.54
CA LEU A 2 5.46 5.50 -5.79
C LEU A 2 6.95 5.71 -6.16
N ASN A 3 7.25 6.65 -7.06
CA ASN A 3 8.63 6.98 -7.43
C ASN A 3 9.43 7.59 -6.28
N GLU A 4 8.78 8.31 -5.36
CA GLU A 4 9.45 8.87 -4.17
C GLU A 4 9.78 7.75 -3.18
N ALA A 5 8.85 6.81 -2.98
CA ALA A 5 9.06 5.62 -2.16
C ALA A 5 10.24 4.77 -2.65
N ILE A 6 10.41 4.66 -3.98
CA ILE A 6 11.55 3.97 -4.59
C ILE A 6 12.86 4.69 -4.28
N ARG A 7 12.89 6.03 -4.39
CA ARG A 7 14.08 6.82 -4.03
C ARG A 7 14.40 6.73 -2.54
N ASP A 8 13.39 6.76 -1.68
CA ASP A 8 13.58 6.59 -0.24
C ASP A 8 14.15 5.19 0.08
N LEU A 9 13.73 4.15 -0.64
CA LEU A 9 14.30 2.81 -0.52
C LEU A 9 15.78 2.77 -0.96
N GLU A 10 16.11 3.40 -2.09
CA GLU A 10 17.48 3.49 -2.61
C GLU A 10 18.41 4.25 -1.65
N ALA A 11 17.86 5.21 -0.90
CA ALA A 11 18.57 5.95 0.14
C ALA A 11 18.66 5.20 1.50
N GLY A 12 18.08 4.00 1.61
CA GLY A 12 18.07 3.22 2.86
C GLY A 12 17.02 3.67 3.89
N CYS A 13 16.10 4.56 3.51
CA CYS A 13 15.04 5.06 4.39
C CYS A 13 13.82 4.12 4.39
N PHE A 14 13.96 2.93 5.00
CA PHE A 14 12.97 1.84 4.86
C PHE A 14 11.57 2.17 5.43
N ASN A 15 11.49 2.81 6.59
CA ASN A 15 10.20 3.22 7.17
C ASN A 15 9.47 4.20 6.26
N LYS A 16 10.20 5.21 5.75
CA LYS A 16 9.66 6.24 4.86
C LYS A 16 9.23 5.66 3.52
N ALA A 17 10.05 4.78 2.94
CA ALA A 17 9.73 4.06 1.72
C ALA A 17 8.44 3.24 1.87
N THR A 18 8.30 2.52 2.98
CA THR A 18 7.09 1.73 3.32
C THR A 18 5.84 2.59 3.35
N GLY A 19 5.88 3.73 4.04
CA GLY A 19 4.77 4.69 4.04
C GLY A 19 4.43 5.17 2.64
N GLY A 20 5.44 5.50 1.82
CA GLY A 20 5.24 5.91 0.43
C GLY A 20 4.59 4.83 -0.46
N PHE A 21 4.98 3.56 -0.31
CA PHE A 21 4.36 2.44 -1.01
C PHE A 21 2.88 2.29 -0.63
N TYR A 22 2.59 2.32 0.67
CA TYR A 22 1.23 2.25 1.18
C TYR A 22 0.35 3.39 0.65
N PHE A 23 0.79 4.65 0.76
CA PHE A 23 -0.03 5.79 0.33
C PHE A 23 -0.27 5.80 -1.18
N ALA A 24 0.68 5.31 -1.98
CA ALA A 24 0.49 5.14 -3.41
C ALA A 24 -0.62 4.13 -3.73
N VAL A 25 -0.61 2.97 -3.07
CA VAL A 25 -1.64 1.92 -3.25
C VAL A 25 -2.99 2.39 -2.71
N ARG A 26 -3.02 3.03 -1.55
CA ARG A 26 -4.24 3.64 -0.98
C ARG A 26 -4.89 4.63 -1.93
N TRP A 27 -4.10 5.55 -2.49
CA TRP A 27 -4.62 6.53 -3.45
C TRP A 27 -5.23 5.83 -4.68
N PHE A 28 -4.57 4.79 -5.20
CA PHE A 28 -5.10 4.03 -6.33
C PHE A 28 -6.42 3.32 -5.97
N ALA A 29 -6.50 2.71 -4.80
CA ALA A 29 -7.71 2.07 -4.30
C ALA A 29 -8.88 3.05 -4.16
N GLU A 30 -8.66 4.22 -3.55
CA GLU A 30 -9.67 5.27 -3.43
C GLU A 30 -10.16 5.73 -4.82
N ARG A 31 -9.26 5.86 -5.80
CA ARG A 31 -9.60 6.22 -7.19
C ARG A 31 -10.38 5.13 -7.91
N LEU A 32 -10.08 3.85 -7.64
CA LEU A 32 -10.84 2.72 -8.18
C LEU A 32 -12.29 2.75 -7.70
N LEU A 33 -12.51 2.83 -6.39
CA LEU A 33 -13.86 2.90 -5.81
C LEU A 33 -14.63 4.11 -6.32
N PHE A 34 -13.98 5.27 -6.39
CA PHE A 34 -14.57 6.48 -6.96
C PHE A 34 -15.04 6.27 -8.41
N ARG A 35 -14.23 5.63 -9.26
CA ARG A 35 -14.60 5.35 -10.66
C ARG A 35 -15.73 4.35 -10.79
N LEU A 36 -15.84 3.41 -9.85
CA LEU A 36 -16.93 2.43 -9.80
C LEU A 36 -18.22 3.00 -9.18
N GLY A 37 -18.21 4.26 -8.73
CA GLY A 37 -19.36 4.85 -8.01
C GLY A 37 -19.61 4.21 -6.64
N ALA A 38 -18.61 3.51 -6.08
CA ALA A 38 -18.70 2.86 -4.79
C ALA A 38 -18.34 3.83 -3.64
N PRO A 39 -18.86 3.63 -2.42
CA PRO A 39 -18.44 4.40 -1.25
C PRO A 39 -16.92 4.30 -1.02
N VAL A 40 -16.30 5.42 -0.64
CA VAL A 40 -14.85 5.50 -0.33
C VAL A 40 -14.67 5.69 1.18
N PRO A 41 -14.39 4.62 1.95
CA PRO A 41 -14.23 4.73 3.39
C PRO A 41 -12.93 5.45 3.77
N ARG A 42 -12.96 6.22 4.87
CA ARG A 42 -11.75 6.88 5.41
C ARG A 42 -10.84 5.94 6.19
N ARG A 43 -11.39 4.91 6.85
CA ARG A 43 -10.62 3.96 7.67
C ARG A 43 -10.01 2.89 6.77
N ASP A 44 -8.80 2.48 7.10
CA ASP A 44 -8.00 1.53 6.31
C ASP A 44 -8.60 0.14 6.21
N ASP A 45 -9.08 -0.40 7.33
CA ASP A 45 -9.78 -1.68 7.35
C ASP A 45 -11.00 -1.68 6.43
N LYS A 46 -11.77 -0.58 6.46
CA LYS A 46 -12.96 -0.42 5.63
C LYS A 46 -12.62 -0.20 4.16
N LEU A 47 -11.53 0.51 3.88
CA LEU A 47 -11.06 0.71 2.51
C LEU A 47 -10.67 -0.63 1.88
N ALA A 48 -9.89 -1.46 2.57
CA ALA A 48 -9.53 -2.78 2.08
C ALA A 48 -10.76 -3.66 1.83
N ASN A 49 -11.72 -3.67 2.77
CA ASN A 49 -12.97 -4.43 2.59
C ASN A 49 -13.80 -3.92 1.41
N ALA A 50 -13.86 -2.60 1.21
CA ALA A 50 -14.59 -2.03 0.07
C ALA A 50 -13.95 -2.43 -1.28
N ILE A 51 -12.61 -2.48 -1.34
CA ILE A 51 -11.87 -2.95 -2.52
C ILE A 51 -12.14 -4.43 -2.79
N GLU A 52 -12.15 -5.26 -1.75
CA GLU A 52 -12.47 -6.69 -1.89
C GLU A 52 -13.91 -6.90 -2.38
N ASN A 53 -14.87 -6.14 -1.83
CA ASN A 53 -16.29 -6.23 -2.20
C ASN A 53 -16.58 -5.87 -3.67
N VAL A 54 -15.73 -5.06 -4.31
CA VAL A 54 -15.84 -4.79 -5.76
C VAL A 54 -15.10 -5.82 -6.62
N GLY A 55 -14.65 -6.94 -6.02
CA GLY A 55 -13.99 -8.06 -6.69
C GLY A 55 -12.48 -7.92 -6.82
N ALA A 56 -11.87 -6.87 -6.28
CA ALA A 56 -10.43 -6.63 -6.34
C ALA A 56 -9.70 -7.24 -5.13
N ILE A 57 -9.76 -8.57 -5.02
CA ILE A 57 -9.24 -9.32 -3.86
C ILE A 57 -7.73 -9.09 -3.65
N GLU A 58 -6.91 -9.29 -4.69
CA GLU A 58 -5.45 -9.10 -4.60
C GLU A 58 -5.07 -7.65 -4.19
N PRO A 59 -5.64 -6.59 -4.80
CA PRO A 59 -5.43 -5.23 -4.31
C PRO A 59 -5.83 -5.00 -2.84
N ALA A 60 -6.90 -5.64 -2.35
CA ALA A 60 -7.31 -5.54 -0.96
C ALA A 60 -6.30 -6.18 0.00
N GLU A 61 -5.76 -7.35 -0.36
CA GLU A 61 -4.68 -8.01 0.40
C GLU A 61 -3.41 -7.16 0.45
N ILE A 62 -2.99 -6.63 -0.70
CA ILE A 62 -1.83 -5.72 -0.78
C ILE A 62 -2.04 -4.51 0.15
N LEU A 63 -3.26 -3.94 0.16
CA LEU A 63 -3.59 -2.79 1.00
C LEU A 63 -3.42 -3.11 2.50
N ARG A 64 -3.88 -4.29 2.92
CA ARG A 64 -3.76 -4.77 4.32
C ARG A 64 -2.29 -5.00 4.69
N THR A 65 -1.54 -5.73 3.87
CA THR A 65 -0.12 -6.00 4.11
C THR A 65 0.69 -4.71 4.22
N LEU A 66 0.45 -3.74 3.33
CA LEU A 66 1.14 -2.46 3.37
C LEU A 66 0.71 -1.60 4.55
N TYR A 67 -0.55 -1.69 4.98
CA TYR A 67 -1.03 -1.01 6.18
C TYR A 67 -0.35 -1.55 7.45
N ASP A 68 -0.23 -2.87 7.59
CA ASP A 68 0.44 -3.49 8.74
C ASP A 68 1.93 -3.10 8.79
N LEU A 69 2.60 -3.10 7.64
CA LEU A 69 3.99 -2.65 7.53
C LEU A 69 4.14 -1.16 7.85
N ARG A 70 3.16 -0.33 7.46
CA ARG A 70 3.14 1.08 7.86
C ARG A 70 2.95 1.25 9.36
N LEU A 71 2.07 0.45 9.99
CA LEU A 71 1.89 0.50 11.43
C LEU A 71 3.19 0.19 12.17
N LYS A 72 3.97 -0.78 11.66
CA LYS A 72 5.32 -1.03 12.15
C LYS A 72 6.22 0.19 11.96
N ALA A 73 6.28 0.74 10.75
CA ALA A 73 7.13 1.88 10.41
C ALA A 73 6.84 3.16 11.25
N ASP A 74 5.57 3.42 11.53
CA ASP A 74 5.11 4.68 12.15
C ASP A 74 4.94 4.58 13.67
N TYR A 75 4.61 3.40 14.20
CA TYR A 75 4.13 3.25 15.59
C TYR A 75 4.79 2.12 16.38
N SER A 76 5.73 1.36 15.80
CA SER A 76 6.47 0.33 16.53
C SER A 76 7.85 0.80 16.95
N ASP A 77 8.37 0.23 18.04
CA ASP A 77 9.80 0.35 18.41
C ASP A 77 10.72 -0.45 17.47
N LEU A 78 10.15 -1.26 16.57
CA LEU A 78 10.88 -2.06 15.58
C LEU A 78 10.93 -1.35 14.22
N GLU A 79 12.10 -1.28 13.61
CA GLU A 79 12.27 -0.75 12.26
C GLU A 79 11.84 -1.74 11.18
N VAL A 80 11.40 -1.21 10.04
CA VAL A 80 11.18 -2.00 8.83
C VAL A 80 12.53 -2.46 8.29
N THR A 81 12.65 -3.76 8.08
CA THR A 81 13.85 -4.40 7.54
C THR A 81 13.92 -4.28 6.02
N SER A 82 15.12 -4.44 5.47
CA SER A 82 15.34 -4.45 4.01
C SER A 82 14.46 -5.49 3.28
N SER A 83 14.30 -6.69 3.85
CA SER A 83 13.47 -7.74 3.25
C SER A 83 11.99 -7.35 3.21
N GLU A 84 11.46 -6.74 4.28
CA GLU A 84 10.08 -6.27 4.35
C GLU A 84 9.78 -5.15 3.35
N VAL A 85 10.66 -4.16 3.24
CA VAL A 85 10.45 -3.05 2.30
C VAL A 85 10.64 -3.49 0.83
N ILE A 86 11.53 -4.46 0.56
CA ILE A 86 11.64 -5.08 -0.77
C ILE A 86 10.36 -5.84 -1.11
N HIS A 87 9.77 -6.54 -0.14
CA HIS A 87 8.48 -7.18 -0.31
C HIS A 87 7.38 -6.15 -0.60
N ALA A 88 7.32 -5.05 0.16
CA ALA A 88 6.40 -3.94 -0.05
C ALA A 88 6.52 -3.30 -1.45
N LYS A 89 7.74 -3.09 -1.95
CA LYS A 89 7.98 -2.62 -3.32
C LYS A 89 7.43 -3.61 -4.34
N LYS A 90 7.69 -4.90 -4.15
CA LYS A 90 7.25 -5.94 -5.10
C LYS A 90 5.72 -6.00 -5.17
N THR A 91 5.04 -6.03 -4.03
CA THR A 91 3.57 -6.08 -3.99
C THR A 91 2.93 -4.81 -4.53
N SER A 92 3.45 -3.62 -4.18
CA SER A 92 2.92 -2.34 -4.68
C SER A 92 3.13 -2.11 -6.18
N THR A 93 4.09 -2.78 -6.81
CA THR A 93 4.38 -2.64 -8.26
C THR A 93 3.74 -3.71 -9.14
N GLN A 94 3.22 -4.81 -8.56
CA GLN A 94 2.66 -5.92 -9.33
C GLN A 94 1.30 -5.61 -9.99
N SER A 95 0.61 -4.54 -9.59
CA SER A 95 -0.67 -4.10 -10.17
C SER A 95 -0.59 -3.56 -11.62
N HIS A 96 0.55 -3.70 -12.32
CA HIS A 96 0.79 -3.18 -13.67
C HIS A 96 1.07 -4.22 -14.77
N LYS A 97 1.10 -5.53 -14.47
CA LYS A 97 1.59 -6.54 -15.43
C LYS A 97 0.53 -7.47 -16.07
N ARG A 98 -0.75 -7.11 -16.07
CA ARG A 98 -1.77 -7.89 -16.81
C ARG A 98 -2.72 -6.97 -17.58
N THR A 99 -2.25 -6.51 -18.73
CA THR A 99 -3.04 -6.13 -19.91
C THR A 99 -2.37 -6.72 -21.12
#